data_AF-A0A9X3EEZ3-F1
#
_entry.id   AF-A0A9X3EEZ3-F1
#
_cell.length_a   1.000
_cell.length_b   1.000
_cell.length_c   1.000
_cell.angle_alpha   90.00
_cell.angle_beta   90.00
_cell.angle_gamma   90.00
#
_symmetry.space_group_name_H-M   'P 1'
#
loop_
_entity.id
_entity.type
_entity.pdbx_description
1 polymer ?
#
loop_
_entity_poly.entity_id
_entity_poly.type
_entity_poly.pdbx_seq_one_letter_code
_entity_poly.pdbx_strand_id
1 'polypeptide(L)'
;MPHKLLKRRAVLSGNVGIEETDEILQWFRDREQEKTELDLSDCDHLHAAILQVLMIARPRLSAMPANASFGEWVGNSLSSGYGD
;
A
#
# COMPACT_ATOMS: atom_id res chain seq x y z
N MET A 1 -1.78 -13.69 -7.79
CA MET A 1 -1.50 -12.25 -7.98
C MET A 1 -1.98 -11.57 -6.71
N PRO A 2 -1.07 -11.09 -5.85
CA PRO A 2 -1.40 -10.55 -4.53
C PRO A 2 -1.91 -9.10 -4.59
N HIS A 3 -2.36 -8.64 -5.75
CA HIS A 3 -2.88 -7.30 -5.97
C HIS A 3 -4.01 -7.26 -7.00
N LYS A 4 -4.92 -6.30 -6.83
CA LYS A 4 -5.93 -5.91 -7.82
C LYS A 4 -5.94 -4.40 -7.96
N LEU A 5 -5.66 -3.94 -9.17
CA LEU A 5 -5.51 -2.53 -9.51
C LEU A 5 -6.75 -2.02 -10.25
N LEU A 6 -7.59 -1.26 -9.55
CA LEU A 6 -8.81 -0.69 -10.10
C LEU A 6 -8.57 0.74 -10.62
N LYS A 7 -9.63 1.45 -11.00
CA LYS A 7 -9.51 2.83 -11.50
C LYS A 7 -8.90 3.77 -10.44
N ARG A 8 -9.35 3.68 -9.19
CA ARG A 8 -8.93 4.55 -8.08
C ARG A 8 -8.59 3.82 -6.78
N ARG A 9 -8.59 2.48 -6.80
CA ARG A 9 -8.37 1.66 -5.62
C ARG A 9 -7.39 0.53 -5.94
N ALA A 10 -6.34 0.42 -5.15
CA ALA A 10 -5.47 -0.75 -5.11
C ALA A 10 -5.91 -1.64 -3.95
N VAL A 11 -6.08 -2.94 -4.21
CA VAL A 11 -6.31 -3.94 -3.18
C VAL A 11 -5.09 -4.83 -3.14
N LEU A 12 -4.43 -4.93 -1.99
CA LEU A 12 -3.31 -5.84 -1.78
C LEU A 12 -3.72 -6.93 -0.80
N SER A 13 -3.36 -8.17 -1.09
CA SER A 13 -3.84 -9.35 -0.37
C SER A 13 -2.79 -10.46 -0.30
N GLY A 14 -2.79 -11.23 0.79
CA GLY A 14 -1.84 -12.28 1.08
C GLY A 14 -0.43 -11.72 1.25
N ASN A 15 0.54 -12.38 0.59
CA ASN A 15 1.94 -11.99 0.59
C ASN A 15 2.27 -11.18 -0.67
N VAL A 16 2.53 -9.88 -0.52
CA VAL A 16 2.90 -8.99 -1.61
C VAL A 16 4.43 -8.89 -1.65
N GLY A 17 5.02 -9.48 -2.68
CA GLY A 17 6.46 -9.62 -2.83
C GLY A 17 7.12 -8.44 -3.53
N ILE A 18 8.40 -8.63 -3.83
CA ILE A 18 9.17 -7.67 -4.65
C ILE A 18 8.71 -7.65 -6.11
N GLU A 19 8.20 -8.77 -6.61
CA GLU A 19 7.82 -8.97 -8.02
C GLU A 19 6.70 -8.02 -8.46
N GLU A 20 5.86 -7.58 -7.54
CA GLU A 20 4.75 -6.67 -7.80
C GLU A 20 5.13 -5.19 -7.77
N THR A 21 6.37 -4.86 -7.35
CA THR A 21 6.80 -3.48 -7.09
C THR A 21 6.65 -2.59 -8.32
N ASP A 22 7.11 -3.05 -9.48
CA ASP A 22 7.13 -2.23 -10.69
C ASP A 22 5.71 -1.91 -11.18
N GLU A 23 4.82 -2.89 -11.17
CA GLU A 23 3.43 -2.70 -11.61
C GLU A 23 2.67 -1.76 -10.65
N ILE A 24 2.84 -1.93 -9.34
CA ILE A 24 2.20 -1.10 -8.32
C ILE A 24 2.74 0.33 -8.37
N LEU A 25 4.07 0.50 -8.52
CA LEU A 25 4.70 1.81 -8.70
C LEU A 25 4.16 2.51 -9.94
N GLN A 26 4.10 1.82 -11.07
CA GLN A 26 3.58 2.37 -12.31
C GLN A 26 2.11 2.80 -12.16
N TRP A 27 1.29 1.97 -11.51
CA TRP A 27 -0.12 2.30 -11.27
C TRP A 27 -0.31 3.58 -10.45
N PHE A 28 0.48 3.78 -9.40
CA PHE A 28 0.46 5.00 -8.60
C PHE A 28 1.01 6.20 -9.37
N ARG A 29 2.04 6.04 -10.20
CA ARG A 29 2.61 7.12 -11.04
C ARG A 29 1.64 7.64 -12.09
N ASP A 30 0.81 6.76 -12.65
CA ASP A 30 -0.18 7.13 -13.67
C ASP A 30 -1.42 7.83 -13.09
N ARG A 31 -1.47 8.05 -11.77
CA ARG A 31 -2.62 8.59 -11.05
C ARG A 31 -2.22 9.73 -10.13
N GLU A 32 -3.18 10.60 -9.85
CA GLU A 32 -3.04 11.59 -8.79
C GLU A 32 -3.05 10.86 -7.43
N GLN A 33 -1.88 10.82 -6.79
CA GLN A 33 -1.58 10.13 -5.55
C GLN A 33 -2.66 10.34 -4.45
N GLU A 34 -3.02 11.61 -4.21
CA GLU A 34 -4.00 12.02 -3.19
C GLU A 34 -5.44 11.54 -3.45
N LYS A 35 -5.72 11.00 -4.65
CA LYS A 35 -7.05 10.53 -5.06
C LYS A 35 -7.17 9.01 -5.10
N THR A 36 -6.10 8.29 -4.74
CA THR A 36 -6.04 6.83 -4.75
C THR A 36 -6.29 6.24 -3.36
N GLU A 37 -7.05 5.15 -3.32
CA GLU A 37 -7.35 4.40 -2.11
C GLU A 37 -6.56 3.09 -2.09
N LEU A 38 -6.17 2.67 -0.88
CA LEU A 38 -5.50 1.40 -0.63
C LEU A 38 -6.33 0.55 0.32
N ASP A 39 -6.57 -0.71 -0.04
CA ASP A 39 -7.17 -1.73 0.81
C ASP A 39 -6.12 -2.79 1.14
N LEU A 40 -5.86 -2.95 2.44
CA LEU A 40 -4.94 -3.95 2.98
C LEU A 40 -5.65 -5.00 3.85
N SER A 41 -6.99 -5.06 3.83
CA SER A 41 -7.77 -5.89 4.75
C SER A 41 -7.38 -7.36 4.77
N ASP A 42 -6.99 -7.89 3.61
CA ASP A 42 -6.56 -9.29 3.42
C ASP A 42 -5.04 -9.39 3.22
N CYS A 43 -4.27 -8.36 3.56
CA CYS A 43 -2.82 -8.33 3.40
C CYS A 43 -2.12 -8.88 4.65
N ASP A 44 -1.25 -9.87 4.47
CA ASP A 44 -0.47 -10.51 5.54
C ASP A 44 0.99 -10.06 5.56
N HIS A 45 1.53 -9.68 4.40
CA HIS A 45 2.92 -9.26 4.26
C HIS A 45 3.10 -8.24 3.12
N LEU A 46 3.94 -7.23 3.38
CA LEU A 46 4.41 -6.30 2.37
C LEU A 46 5.93 -6.36 2.32
N HIS A 47 6.48 -6.62 1.14
CA HIS A 47 7.90 -6.43 0.91
C HIS A 47 8.28 -4.96 1.14
N ALA A 48 9.50 -4.70 1.62
CA ALA A 48 9.95 -3.34 1.95
C ALA A 48 9.89 -2.37 0.74
N ALA A 49 10.12 -2.88 -0.47
CA ALA A 49 9.98 -2.10 -1.70
C ALA A 49 8.53 -1.63 -1.95
N ILE A 50 7.53 -2.48 -1.65
CA ILE A 50 6.12 -2.09 -1.71
C ILE A 50 5.83 -1.00 -0.69
N LEU A 51 6.31 -1.15 0.54
CA LEU A 51 6.14 -0.12 1.58
C LEU A 51 6.71 1.23 1.12
N GLN A 52 7.91 1.25 0.52
CA GLN A 52 8.52 2.48 0.00
C GLN A 52 7.66 3.14 -1.09
N VAL A 53 7.10 2.35 -2.01
CA VAL A 53 6.15 2.86 -3.01
C VAL A 53 4.95 3.52 -2.32
N LEU A 54 4.39 2.89 -1.30
CA LEU A 54 3.25 3.41 -0.55
C LEU A 54 3.59 4.70 0.23
N MET A 55 4.78 4.79 0.83
CA MET A 55 5.24 5.99 1.54
C MET A 55 5.41 7.19 0.62
N ILE A 56 5.82 6.95 -0.64
CA ILE A 56 5.92 7.99 -1.68
C ILE A 56 4.53 8.34 -2.21
N ALA A 57 3.70 7.34 -2.50
CA ALA A 57 2.39 7.52 -3.10
C ALA A 57 1.35 8.08 -2.13
N ARG A 58 1.55 7.94 -0.81
CA ARG A 58 0.65 8.42 0.26
C ARG A 58 -0.84 8.19 -0.03
N PRO A 59 -1.26 6.97 -0.41
CA PRO A 59 -2.66 6.71 -0.69
C PRO A 59 -3.51 6.84 0.56
N ARG A 60 -4.80 7.12 0.38
CA ARG A 60 -5.76 7.05 1.47
C ARG A 60 -5.99 5.58 1.85
N LEU A 61 -5.74 5.22 3.11
CA LEU A 61 -6.07 3.88 3.61
C LEU A 61 -7.60 3.74 3.74
N SER A 62 -8.16 2.79 2.99
CA SER A 62 -9.59 2.43 3.01
C SER A 62 -9.87 1.27 3.96
N ALA A 63 -8.89 0.38 4.17
CA ALA A 63 -8.96 -0.70 5.16
C ALA A 63 -7.54 -1.08 5.61
N MET A 64 -7.41 -1.38 6.91
CA MET A 64 -6.16 -1.83 7.55
C MET A 64 -6.04 -3.36 7.49
N PRO A 65 -4.82 -3.91 7.54
CA PRO A 65 -4.61 -5.34 7.74
C PRO A 65 -5.39 -5.91 8.92
N ALA A 66 -5.95 -7.12 8.75
CA ALA A 66 -6.69 -7.80 9.80
C ALA A 66 -5.82 -8.16 11.03
N ASN A 67 -4.54 -8.42 10.82
CA ASN A 67 -3.59 -8.63 11.91
C ASN A 67 -3.26 -7.28 12.58
N ALA A 68 -3.64 -7.14 13.86
CA ALA A 68 -3.52 -5.88 14.59
C ALA A 68 -2.07 -5.35 14.68
N SER A 69 -1.09 -6.20 14.99
CA SER A 69 0.32 -5.79 15.11
C SER A 69 0.91 -5.38 13.77
N PHE A 70 0.57 -6.11 12.70
CA PHE A 70 0.99 -5.73 11.34
C PHE A 70 0.31 -4.43 10.91
N GLY A 71 -0.98 -4.27 11.18
CA GLY A 71 -1.73 -3.06 10.89
C GLY A 71 -1.16 -1.83 11.61
N GLU A 72 -0.83 -1.94 12.90
CA GLU A 72 -0.19 -0.86 13.65
C GLU A 72 1.17 -0.47 13.05
N TRP A 73 2.01 -1.47 12.72
CA TRP A 73 3.31 -1.22 12.09
C TRP A 73 3.18 -0.53 10.72
N VAL A 74 2.25 -0.97 9.86
CA VAL A 74 1.99 -0.32 8.56
C VAL A 74 1.47 1.09 8.76
N GLY A 75 0.50 1.27 9.67
CA GLY A 75 -0.10 2.57 9.96
C GLY A 75 0.93 3.60 10.41
N ASN A 76 1.82 3.20 11.32
CA ASN A 76 2.91 4.06 11.78
C ASN A 76 3.91 4.36 10.66
N SER A 77 4.30 3.36 9.87
CA SER A 77 5.24 3.52 8.75
C SER A 77 4.73 4.47 7.67
N LEU A 78 3.41 4.48 7.41
CA LEU A 78 2.77 5.36 6.42
C LEU A 78 2.43 6.76 6.98
N SER A 79 2.30 6.89 8.31
CA SER A 79 2.00 8.17 8.97
C SER A 79 3.27 8.96 9.32
N SER A 80 4.42 8.29 9.49
CA SER A 80 5.72 8.94 9.73
C SER A 80 6.30 9.54 8.44
N GLY A 81 5.70 10.64 7.99
CA GLY A 81 6.40 11.57 7.09
C GLY A 81 7.45 12.34 7.88
N TYR A 82 8.72 12.30 7.46
CA TYR A 82 9.74 13.24 7.93
C TYR A 82 9.22 14.67 7.71
N GLY A 83 8.86 15.38 8.79
CA GLY A 83 8.36 16.76 8.76
C GLY A 83 7.28 17.03 9.81
N ASP A 84 7.68 17.09 11.08
CA ASP A 84 7.23 18.13 12.00
C ASP A 84 8.31 19.23 11.99
#